data_AF-S9VW26-F1
#
_entry.id   AF-S9VW26-F1
#
_cell.length_a   1.000
_cell.length_b   1.000
_cell.length_c   1.000
_cell.angle_alpha   90.00
_cell.angle_beta   90.00
_cell.angle_gamma   90.00
#
_symmetry.space_group_name_H-M   'P 1'
#
loop_
_entity.id
_entity.type
_entity.pdbx_description
1 polymer ?
#
loop_
_entity_poly.entity_id
_entity_poly.type
_entity_poly.pdbx_seq_one_letter_code
_entity_poly.pdbx_strand_id
1 'polypeptide(L)'
;MACPAACDKVFAFIRKFFSLILSILICIMTLLYVIGAGRLITVEKNFGKIGFAHFLGIVFSIVTAIAYVILHFVPRKAYRLLYGITFLLLLTFFLVAHSLGIAAPTVSDCNADFSFKNITDWANQHMGDATTIFDNSTGRNVTYGTMGQEIVNCSMDELLFAAAFINLILYVIAVFDVQNVLLSRVKSKTYGERFVEMGISN
;
A
#
# COMPACT_ATOMS: atom_id res chain seq x y z
N MET A 1 22.89 -15.95 -27.59
CA MET A 1 24.23 -15.84 -26.97
C MET A 1 24.06 -16.26 -25.51
N ALA A 2 24.50 -17.47 -25.16
CA ALA A 2 24.32 -18.02 -23.82
C ALA A 2 25.43 -17.47 -22.90
N CYS A 3 25.06 -16.80 -21.82
CA CYS A 3 25.99 -16.45 -20.76
C CYS A 3 26.46 -17.76 -20.08
N PRO A 4 27.72 -17.88 -19.65
CA PRO A 4 28.21 -19.07 -18.96
C PRO A 4 27.44 -19.29 -17.65
N ALA A 5 27.33 -20.54 -17.19
CA ALA A 5 26.55 -20.93 -16.00
C ALA A 5 26.90 -20.16 -14.70
N ALA A 6 28.09 -19.55 -14.63
CA ALA A 6 28.49 -18.65 -13.54
C ALA A 6 27.73 -17.31 -13.57
N CYS A 7 27.53 -16.72 -14.76
CA CYS A 7 26.76 -15.48 -14.93
C CYS A 7 25.31 -15.67 -14.47
N ASP A 8 24.67 -16.79 -14.82
CA ASP A 8 23.30 -17.07 -14.40
C ASP A 8 23.16 -17.18 -12.87
N LYS A 9 24.15 -17.76 -12.19
CA LYS A 9 24.18 -17.82 -10.72
C LYS A 9 24.34 -16.44 -10.10
N VAL A 10 25.21 -15.60 -10.67
CA VAL A 10 25.45 -14.22 -10.21
C VAL A 10 24.20 -13.36 -10.41
N PHE A 11 23.56 -13.40 -11.58
CA PHE A 11 22.31 -12.68 -11.84
C PHE A 11 21.18 -13.16 -10.93
N ALA A 12 21.07 -14.46 -10.67
CA ALA A 12 20.07 -14.99 -9.74
C ALA A 12 20.30 -14.54 -8.29
N PHE A 13 21.56 -14.40 -7.86
CA PHE A 13 21.91 -13.88 -6.55
C PHE A 13 21.62 -12.38 -6.44
N ILE A 14 22.05 -11.58 -7.41
CA ILE A 14 21.81 -10.14 -7.47
C ILE A 14 20.30 -9.84 -7.43
N ARG A 15 19.49 -10.57 -8.22
CA ARG A 15 18.02 -10.42 -8.19
C ARG A 15 17.44 -10.73 -6.81
N LYS A 16 17.87 -11.81 -6.17
CA LYS A 16 17.43 -12.15 -4.80
C LYS A 16 17.78 -11.04 -3.80
N PHE A 17 18.97 -10.45 -3.93
CA PHE A 17 19.42 -9.37 -3.07
C PHE A 17 18.57 -8.11 -3.25
N PHE A 18 18.29 -7.68 -4.48
CA PHE A 18 17.39 -6.56 -4.74
C PHE A 18 15.95 -6.82 -4.28
N SER A 19 15.46 -8.05 -4.46
CA SER A 19 14.13 -8.47 -3.98
C SER A 19 14.02 -8.41 -2.46
N LEU A 20 15.10 -8.76 -1.73
CA LEU A 20 15.20 -8.60 -0.28
C LEU A 20 15.18 -7.12 0.13
N ILE A 21 15.96 -6.26 -0.53
CA ILE A 21 15.96 -4.81 -0.27
C ILE A 21 14.56 -4.24 -0.46
N LEU A 22 13.90 -4.62 -1.56
CA LEU A 22 12.52 -4.21 -1.84
C LEU A 22 11.57 -4.65 -0.71
N SER A 23 11.74 -5.86 -0.17
CA SER A 23 10.96 -6.34 0.96
C SER A 23 11.14 -5.49 2.22
N ILE A 24 12.38 -5.06 2.50
CA ILE A 24 12.67 -4.20 3.66
C ILE A 24 12.04 -2.83 3.47
N LEU A 25 12.13 -2.26 2.27
CA LEU A 25 11.51 -0.97 1.94
C LEU A 25 9.99 -1.03 2.09
N ILE A 26 9.35 -2.09 1.60
CA ILE A 26 7.90 -2.32 1.79
C ILE A 26 7.55 -2.36 3.27
N CYS A 27 8.32 -3.05 4.11
CA CYS A 27 8.07 -3.09 5.55
C CYS A 27 8.15 -1.69 6.19
N ILE A 28 9.20 -0.92 5.90
CA ILE A 28 9.39 0.43 6.45
C ILE A 28 8.23 1.34 6.02
N MET A 29 7.90 1.37 4.74
CA MET A 29 6.83 2.22 4.22
C MET A 29 5.45 1.77 4.69
N THR A 30 5.23 0.47 4.87
CA THR A 30 4.00 -0.06 5.50
C THR A 30 3.88 0.43 6.94
N LEU A 31 4.96 0.42 7.73
CA LEU A 31 4.93 0.96 9.10
C LEU A 31 4.55 2.44 9.14
N LEU A 32 5.16 3.27 8.27
CA LEU A 32 4.82 4.69 8.18
C LEU A 32 3.36 4.90 7.79
N TYR A 33 2.87 4.14 6.82
CA TYR A 33 1.47 4.16 6.40
C TYR A 33 0.52 3.78 7.55
N VAL A 34 0.85 2.73 8.31
CA VAL A 34 0.04 2.26 9.45
C VAL A 34 -0.01 3.31 10.56
N ILE A 35 1.10 3.99 10.84
CA ILE A 35 1.14 5.08 11.84
C ILE A 35 0.23 6.24 11.40
N GLY A 36 0.35 6.68 10.15
CA GLY A 36 -0.47 7.77 9.61
C GLY A 36 -1.97 7.42 9.58
N ALA A 37 -2.31 6.26 9.02
CA ALA A 37 -3.69 5.80 8.89
C ALA A 37 -4.32 5.49 10.26
N GLY A 38 -3.55 4.90 11.19
CA GLY A 38 -4.01 4.60 12.54
C GLY A 38 -4.32 5.87 13.35
N ARG A 39 -3.55 6.94 13.15
CA ARG A 39 -3.85 8.24 13.73
C ARG A 39 -5.17 8.80 13.19
N LEU A 40 -5.37 8.78 11.87
CA LEU A 40 -6.59 9.32 11.25
C LEU A 40 -7.84 8.61 11.78
N ILE A 41 -7.79 7.28 11.90
CA ILE A 41 -8.88 6.47 12.49
C ILE A 41 -9.18 6.87 13.95
N THR A 42 -8.15 7.12 14.76
CA THR A 42 -8.34 7.48 16.18
C THR A 42 -8.88 8.90 16.36
N VAL A 43 -8.54 9.81 15.45
CA VAL A 43 -9.04 11.20 15.44
C VAL A 43 -10.50 11.24 14.99
N GLU A 44 -10.85 10.56 13.89
CA GLU A 44 -12.21 10.62 13.33
C GLU A 44 -13.28 9.99 14.25
N LYS A 45 -12.88 9.08 15.16
CA LYS A 45 -13.77 8.33 16.09
C LYS A 45 -14.99 7.66 15.43
N ASN A 46 -15.03 7.60 14.11
CA ASN A 46 -16.17 7.16 13.33
C ASN A 46 -15.72 6.14 12.27
N PHE A 47 -15.71 4.87 12.69
CA PHE A 47 -15.45 3.74 11.80
C PHE A 47 -16.53 3.55 10.73
N GLY A 48 -17.69 4.20 10.82
CA GLY A 48 -18.83 3.96 9.94
C GLY A 48 -18.69 4.55 8.52
N LYS A 49 -17.71 5.43 8.26
CA LYS A 49 -17.53 6.11 6.97
C LYS A 49 -16.10 6.00 6.44
N ILE A 50 -15.20 6.86 6.91
CA ILE A 50 -13.84 7.04 6.33
C ILE A 50 -12.84 6.08 6.98
N GLY A 51 -12.88 5.95 8.32
CA GLY A 51 -11.98 5.07 9.07
C GLY A 51 -11.99 3.58 8.67
N PHE A 52 -13.09 3.05 8.12
CA PHE A 52 -13.15 1.65 7.67
C PHE A 52 -12.23 1.37 6.47
N ALA A 53 -12.14 2.30 5.52
CA ALA A 53 -11.26 2.14 4.35
C ALA A 53 -9.79 2.13 4.76
N HIS A 54 -9.40 3.06 5.65
CA HIS A 54 -8.06 3.10 6.24
C HIS A 54 -7.75 1.81 7.02
N PHE A 55 -8.70 1.31 7.81
CA PHE A 55 -8.55 0.08 8.58
C PHE A 55 -8.31 -1.15 7.68
N LEU A 56 -9.10 -1.32 6.62
CA LEU A 56 -8.88 -2.39 5.65
C LEU A 56 -7.51 -2.27 4.98
N GLY A 57 -7.11 -1.05 4.58
CA GLY A 57 -5.79 -0.79 4.03
C GLY A 57 -4.66 -1.19 5.00
N ILE A 58 -4.78 -0.86 6.30
CA ILE A 58 -3.82 -1.26 7.34
C ILE A 58 -3.70 -2.79 7.40
N VAL A 59 -4.83 -3.49 7.57
CA VAL A 59 -4.81 -4.95 7.74
C VAL A 59 -4.18 -5.63 6.54
N PHE A 60 -4.62 -5.27 5.33
CA PHE A 60 -4.11 -5.89 4.11
C PHE A 60 -2.66 -5.50 3.82
N SER A 61 -2.23 -4.27 4.11
CA SER A 61 -0.83 -3.86 3.95
C SER A 61 0.13 -4.66 4.84
N ILE A 62 -0.24 -4.89 6.10
CA ILE A 62 0.54 -5.72 7.04
C ILE A 62 0.63 -7.16 6.54
N VAL A 63 -0.51 -7.76 6.20
CA VAL A 63 -0.55 -9.15 5.70
C VAL A 63 0.27 -9.30 4.42
N THR A 64 0.22 -8.30 3.54
CA THR A 64 1.00 -8.28 2.28
C THR A 64 2.49 -8.17 2.54
N ALA A 65 2.92 -7.26 3.42
CA ALA A 65 4.32 -7.12 3.79
C ALA A 65 4.87 -8.44 4.37
N ILE A 66 4.13 -9.07 5.28
CA ILE A 66 4.51 -10.37 5.86
C ILE A 66 4.57 -11.46 4.78
N ALA A 67 3.55 -11.57 3.94
CA ALA A 67 3.51 -12.57 2.86
C ALA A 67 4.67 -12.39 1.87
N TYR A 68 5.03 -11.14 1.57
CA TYR A 68 6.15 -10.80 0.70
C TYR A 68 7.51 -11.15 1.34
N VAL A 69 7.69 -10.90 2.63
CA VAL A 69 8.90 -11.33 3.38
C VAL A 69 9.02 -12.86 3.39
N ILE A 70 7.91 -13.56 3.66
CA ILE A 70 7.86 -15.03 3.71
C ILE A 70 8.27 -15.64 2.36
N LEU A 71 7.99 -14.98 1.23
CA LEU A 71 8.39 -15.44 -0.11
C LEU A 71 9.90 -15.73 -0.22
N HIS A 72 10.74 -15.02 0.54
CA HIS A 72 12.20 -15.20 0.51
C HIS A 72 12.67 -16.46 1.24
N PHE A 73 11.87 -16.97 2.16
CA PHE A 73 12.17 -18.17 2.95
C PHE A 73 11.48 -19.42 2.41
N VAL A 74 10.36 -19.27 1.69
CA VAL A 74 9.60 -20.41 1.18
C VAL A 74 10.29 -21.07 -0.01
N PRO A 75 10.37 -22.41 -0.06
CA PRO A 75 10.97 -23.12 -1.18
C PRO A 75 10.27 -22.82 -2.51
N ARG A 76 11.07 -22.72 -3.57
CA ARG A 76 10.66 -22.35 -4.94
C ARG A 76 9.67 -23.31 -5.63
N LYS A 77 9.14 -24.33 -4.94
CA LYS A 77 8.18 -25.31 -5.50
C LYS A 77 6.71 -24.86 -5.37
N ALA A 78 6.41 -23.88 -4.52
CA ALA A 78 5.04 -23.41 -4.27
C ALA A 78 4.57 -22.35 -5.29
N TYR A 79 4.42 -22.70 -6.57
CA TYR A 79 3.95 -21.75 -7.61
C TYR A 79 2.54 -21.19 -7.32
N ARG A 80 1.67 -21.98 -6.67
CA ARG A 80 0.33 -21.53 -6.23
C ARG A 80 0.40 -20.40 -5.21
N LEU A 81 1.42 -20.40 -4.35
CA LEU A 81 1.65 -19.32 -3.39
C LEU A 81 2.01 -18.00 -4.09
N LEU A 82 2.75 -18.04 -5.21
CA LEU A 82 3.09 -16.84 -5.98
C LEU A 82 1.84 -16.19 -6.61
N TYR A 83 0.88 -16.99 -7.08
CA TYR A 83 -0.42 -16.47 -7.53
C TYR A 83 -1.20 -15.80 -6.39
N GLY A 84 -1.25 -16.45 -5.22
CA GLY A 84 -1.88 -15.89 -4.03
C GLY A 84 -1.26 -14.57 -3.59
N ILE A 85 0.08 -14.48 -3.57
CA ILE A 85 0.81 -13.25 -3.24
C ILE A 85 0.56 -12.16 -4.28
N THR A 86 0.50 -12.50 -5.57
CA THR A 86 0.17 -11.52 -6.61
C THR A 86 -1.24 -10.95 -6.41
N PHE A 87 -2.23 -11.82 -6.17
CA PHE A 87 -3.60 -11.39 -5.89
C PHE A 87 -3.67 -10.49 -4.65
N LEU A 88 -2.97 -10.88 -3.58
CA LEU A 88 -2.89 -10.11 -2.35
C LEU A 88 -2.25 -8.73 -2.58
N LEU A 89 -1.13 -8.65 -3.32
CA LEU A 89 -0.49 -7.38 -3.69
C LEU A 89 -1.43 -6.47 -4.47
N LEU A 90 -2.18 -7.01 -5.44
CA LEU A 90 -3.14 -6.23 -6.23
C LEU A 90 -4.30 -5.72 -5.37
N LEU A 91 -4.86 -6.58 -4.52
CA LEU A 91 -5.94 -6.19 -3.61
C LEU A 91 -5.48 -5.08 -2.65
N THR A 92 -4.30 -5.24 -2.08
CA THR A 92 -3.69 -4.24 -1.19
C THR A 92 -3.39 -2.94 -1.92
N PHE A 93 -2.92 -3.01 -3.17
CA PHE A 93 -2.76 -1.83 -4.01
C PHE A 93 -4.08 -1.05 -4.14
N PHE A 94 -5.19 -1.72 -4.45
CA PHE A 94 -6.50 -1.05 -4.56
C PHE A 94 -6.95 -0.43 -3.23
N LEU A 95 -6.78 -1.15 -2.11
CA LEU A 95 -7.17 -0.66 -0.79
C LEU A 95 -6.34 0.55 -0.34
N VAL A 96 -5.01 0.50 -0.54
CA VAL A 96 -4.11 1.62 -0.22
C VAL A 96 -4.34 2.80 -1.16
N ALA A 97 -4.62 2.56 -2.45
CA ALA A 97 -4.97 3.62 -3.39
C ALA A 97 -6.31 4.28 -3.04
N HIS A 98 -7.29 3.50 -2.59
CA HIS A 98 -8.56 4.03 -2.11
C HIS A 98 -8.35 4.88 -0.84
N SER A 99 -7.58 4.37 0.12
CA SER A 99 -7.17 5.13 1.32
C SER A 99 -6.44 6.43 0.96
N LEU A 100 -5.51 6.40 0.00
CA LEU A 100 -4.82 7.59 -0.50
C LEU A 100 -5.81 8.60 -1.09
N GLY A 101 -6.75 8.13 -1.92
CA GLY A 101 -7.75 8.97 -2.55
C GLY A 101 -8.68 9.70 -1.56
N ILE A 102 -8.90 9.11 -0.39
CA ILE A 102 -9.67 9.75 0.69
C ILE A 102 -8.82 10.78 1.46
N ALA A 103 -7.51 10.53 1.59
CA ALA A 103 -6.58 11.45 2.27
C ALA A 103 -6.06 12.60 1.37
N ALA A 104 -6.16 12.47 0.04
CA ALA A 104 -5.65 13.49 -0.88
C ALA A 104 -6.34 14.87 -0.74
N PRO A 105 -7.68 14.95 -0.61
CA PRO A 105 -8.36 16.22 -0.35
C PRO A 105 -7.93 16.88 0.97
N THR A 106 -7.70 16.10 2.03
CA THR A 106 -7.24 16.65 3.32
C THR A 106 -5.87 17.29 3.22
N VAL A 107 -4.95 16.69 2.48
CA VAL A 107 -3.62 17.27 2.23
C VAL A 107 -3.72 18.52 1.37
N SER A 108 -4.65 18.56 0.41
CA SER A 108 -4.93 19.77 -0.37
C SER A 108 -5.49 20.90 0.50
N ASP A 109 -6.41 20.56 1.41
CA ASP A 109 -7.03 21.52 2.32
C ASP A 109 -6.02 22.08 3.33
N CYS A 110 -5.00 21.32 3.71
CA CYS A 110 -3.94 21.76 4.62
C CYS A 110 -3.13 22.99 4.15
N ASN A 111 -3.15 23.30 2.85
CA ASN A 111 -2.50 24.49 2.28
C ASN A 111 -3.50 25.58 1.85
N ALA A 112 -4.80 25.43 2.15
CA ALA A 112 -5.84 26.36 1.77
C ALA A 112 -6.12 27.41 2.86
N ASP A 113 -6.46 28.63 2.45
CA ASP A 113 -6.96 29.67 3.36
C ASP A 113 -8.39 29.32 3.82
N PHE A 114 -8.54 28.95 5.09
CA PHE A 114 -9.84 28.56 5.65
C PHE A 114 -10.70 29.79 6.02
N SER A 115 -11.95 29.80 5.55
CA SER A 115 -12.94 30.82 5.97
C SER A 115 -13.60 30.42 7.30
N PHE A 116 -13.67 31.35 8.27
CA PHE A 116 -14.38 31.16 9.53
C PHE A 116 -15.91 31.27 9.31
N LYS A 117 -16.68 30.25 9.68
CA LYS A 117 -18.16 30.29 9.68
C LYS A 117 -18.69 29.89 11.07
N ASN A 118 -19.61 30.69 11.62
CA ASN A 118 -20.19 30.46 12.95
C ASN A 118 -21.41 29.50 12.87
N ILE A 119 -21.55 28.59 13.83
CA ILE A 119 -22.41 27.38 13.77
C ILE A 119 -23.91 27.65 13.74
N THR A 120 -24.65 26.84 12.96
CA THR A 120 -25.80 26.08 13.54
C THR A 120 -26.16 24.73 12.87
N ASP A 121 -25.72 24.39 11.66
CA ASP A 121 -26.07 23.07 11.06
C ASP A 121 -25.03 22.45 10.09
N TRP A 122 -23.78 22.93 10.14
CA TRP A 122 -22.88 22.75 8.99
C TRP A 122 -22.11 21.41 8.96
N ALA A 123 -21.66 20.90 10.11
CA ALA A 123 -20.77 19.73 10.22
C ALA A 123 -21.34 18.42 9.66
N ASN A 124 -22.67 18.32 9.47
CA ASN A 124 -23.33 17.12 8.98
C ASN A 124 -23.90 17.24 7.54
N GLN A 125 -23.82 18.41 6.89
CA GLN A 125 -24.66 18.68 5.71
C GLN A 125 -23.93 19.18 4.46
N HIS A 126 -22.65 19.55 4.51
CA HIS A 126 -21.98 20.16 3.34
C HIS A 126 -20.57 19.59 3.12
N MET A 127 -20.47 18.60 2.21
CA MET A 127 -19.22 18.31 1.52
C MET A 127 -18.97 19.44 0.51
N GLY A 128 -17.76 20.01 0.45
CA GLY A 128 -17.38 20.96 -0.62
C GLY A 128 -16.73 22.28 -0.21
N ASP A 129 -16.89 22.77 1.02
CA ASP A 129 -16.07 23.88 1.54
C ASP A 129 -15.17 23.36 2.68
N ALA A 130 -14.05 24.02 2.92
CA ALA A 130 -13.28 23.84 4.16
C ALA A 130 -13.58 25.01 5.11
N THR A 131 -13.83 24.73 6.39
CA THR A 131 -14.21 25.79 7.34
C THR A 131 -13.73 25.52 8.76
N THR A 132 -13.55 26.59 9.52
CA THR A 132 -13.22 26.54 10.95
C THR A 132 -14.47 26.81 11.77
N ILE A 133 -14.76 25.90 12.69
CA ILE A 133 -15.98 25.82 13.48
C ILE A 133 -15.63 25.95 14.98
N PHE A 134 -16.31 26.79 15.75
CA PHE A 134 -16.13 26.82 17.21
C PHE A 134 -16.92 25.69 17.88
N ASP A 135 -16.25 24.64 18.34
CA ASP A 135 -16.88 23.54 19.06
C ASP A 135 -17.15 23.95 20.51
N ASN A 136 -18.42 24.17 20.82
CA ASN A 136 -18.89 24.59 22.14
C ASN A 136 -18.71 23.49 23.21
N SER A 137 -18.52 22.23 22.81
CA SER A 137 -18.33 21.11 23.74
C SER A 137 -16.88 20.96 24.22
N THR A 138 -15.91 21.28 23.36
CA THR A 138 -14.47 21.25 23.69
C THR A 138 -13.89 22.64 23.97
N GLY A 139 -14.66 23.71 23.71
CA GLY A 139 -14.24 25.11 23.87
C GLY A 139 -13.14 25.53 22.91
N ARG A 140 -13.02 24.86 21.75
CA ARG A 140 -11.93 25.04 20.79
C ARG A 140 -12.46 25.25 19.38
N ASN A 141 -11.70 26.00 18.59
CA ASN A 141 -11.90 26.06 17.14
C ASN A 141 -11.40 24.75 16.52
N VAL A 142 -12.26 24.09 15.75
CA VAL A 142 -12.02 22.83 15.05
C VAL A 142 -12.17 23.10 13.55
N THR A 143 -11.14 22.76 12.78
CA THR A 143 -11.15 22.94 11.32
C THR A 143 -11.63 21.65 10.66
N TYR A 144 -12.65 21.75 9.82
CA TYR A 144 -13.14 20.64 9.00
C TYR A 144 -12.75 20.87 7.54
N GLY A 145 -12.16 19.84 6.93
CA GLY A 145 -11.84 19.82 5.51
C GLY A 145 -13.08 19.61 4.63
N THR A 146 -12.88 19.72 3.32
CA THR A 146 -13.91 19.56 2.27
C THR A 146 -14.65 18.22 2.32
N MET A 147 -14.01 17.19 2.85
CA MET A 147 -14.58 15.85 3.06
C MET A 147 -15.34 15.69 4.40
N GLY A 148 -15.46 16.75 5.19
CA GLY A 148 -16.12 16.73 6.50
C GLY A 148 -15.31 16.05 7.61
N GLN A 149 -14.01 15.81 7.37
CA GLN A 149 -13.08 15.27 8.35
C GLN A 149 -12.34 16.39 9.09
N GLU A 150 -12.01 16.14 10.36
CA GLU A 150 -11.29 17.11 11.21
C GLU A 150 -9.81 17.20 10.81
N ILE A 151 -9.33 18.41 10.52
CA ILE A 151 -7.92 18.68 10.21
C ILE A 151 -7.20 19.09 11.49
N VAL A 152 -6.49 18.14 12.10
CA VAL A 152 -5.77 18.36 13.37
C VAL A 152 -4.26 18.56 13.17
N ASN A 153 -3.63 17.83 12.25
CA ASN A 153 -2.19 17.98 12.00
C ASN A 153 -1.82 17.56 10.58
N CYS A 154 -1.60 18.57 9.74
CA CYS A 154 -1.25 18.41 8.33
C CYS A 154 0.01 17.60 8.08
N SER A 155 1.02 17.70 8.96
CA SER A 155 2.28 16.95 8.80
C SER A 155 2.08 15.42 8.79
N MET A 156 1.08 14.93 9.51
CA MET A 156 0.77 13.50 9.59
C MET A 156 -0.07 13.02 8.40
N ASP A 157 -0.96 13.88 7.89
CA ASP A 157 -1.76 13.59 6.71
C ASP A 157 -0.88 13.60 5.45
N GLU A 158 0.10 14.51 5.39
CA GLU A 158 1.17 14.52 4.39
C GLU A 158 2.06 13.26 4.48
N LEU A 159 2.43 12.84 5.70
CA LEU A 159 3.18 11.60 5.91
C LEU A 159 2.38 10.37 5.44
N LEU A 160 1.09 10.29 5.78
CA LEU A 160 0.20 9.23 5.31
C LEU A 160 0.14 9.20 3.79
N PHE A 161 -0.05 10.36 3.16
CA PHE A 161 -0.12 10.49 1.71
C PHE A 161 1.18 10.05 1.03
N ALA A 162 2.33 10.56 1.50
CA ALA A 162 3.63 10.20 0.96
C ALA A 162 3.93 8.70 1.15
N ALA A 163 3.67 8.16 2.33
CA ALA A 163 3.90 6.74 2.64
C ALA A 163 2.99 5.83 1.80
N ALA A 164 1.71 6.17 1.65
CA ALA A 164 0.77 5.45 0.80
C ALA A 164 1.20 5.49 -0.68
N PHE A 165 1.59 6.66 -1.19
CA PHE A 165 2.03 6.82 -2.57
C PHE A 165 3.30 6.00 -2.87
N ILE A 166 4.30 6.06 -1.99
CA ILE A 166 5.52 5.26 -2.13
C ILE A 166 5.18 3.76 -2.04
N ASN A 167 4.31 3.34 -1.12
CA ASN A 167 3.86 1.95 -1.04
C ASN A 167 3.22 1.46 -2.35
N LEU A 168 2.38 2.27 -3.00
CA LEU A 168 1.79 1.91 -4.30
C LEU A 168 2.86 1.64 -5.36
N ILE A 169 3.89 2.49 -5.43
CA ILE A 169 5.03 2.28 -6.34
C ILE A 169 5.75 0.98 -6.00
N LEU A 170 6.04 0.74 -4.72
CA LEU A 170 6.73 -0.47 -4.28
C LEU A 170 5.90 -1.74 -4.54
N TYR A 171 4.58 -1.68 -4.41
CA TYR A 171 3.69 -2.80 -4.75
C TYR A 171 3.70 -3.13 -6.23
N VAL A 172 3.73 -2.11 -7.12
CA VAL A 172 3.87 -2.34 -8.56
C VAL A 172 5.20 -3.05 -8.87
N ILE A 173 6.31 -2.59 -8.29
CA ILE A 173 7.62 -3.22 -8.47
C ILE A 173 7.61 -4.66 -7.92
N ALA A 174 7.00 -4.88 -6.76
CA ALA A 174 6.87 -6.20 -6.14
C ALA A 174 6.04 -7.16 -6.99
N VAL A 175 4.97 -6.69 -7.63
CA VAL A 175 4.19 -7.49 -8.59
C VAL A 175 5.08 -7.93 -9.75
N PHE A 176 5.85 -7.01 -10.36
CA PHE A 176 6.76 -7.38 -11.44
C PHE A 176 7.83 -8.38 -10.98
N ASP A 177 8.38 -8.23 -9.78
CA ASP A 177 9.34 -9.19 -9.22
C ASP A 177 8.74 -10.60 -9.06
N VAL A 178 7.56 -10.70 -8.44
CA VAL A 178 6.84 -11.97 -8.27
C VAL A 178 6.48 -12.59 -9.63
N GLN A 179 6.02 -11.79 -10.59
CA GLN A 179 5.67 -12.24 -11.93
C GLN A 179 6.88 -12.74 -12.72
N ASN A 180 8.02 -12.06 -12.62
CA ASN A 180 9.27 -12.52 -13.25
C ASN A 180 9.72 -13.87 -12.70
N VAL A 181 9.57 -14.10 -11.39
CA VAL A 181 9.85 -15.40 -10.78
C VAL A 181 8.83 -16.45 -11.25
N LEU A 182 7.55 -16.12 -11.34
CA LEU A 182 6.49 -17.01 -11.81
C LEU A 182 6.73 -17.44 -13.28
N LEU A 183 6.95 -16.48 -14.19
CA LEU A 183 7.18 -16.73 -15.61
C LEU A 183 8.40 -17.62 -15.85
N SER A 184 9.51 -17.37 -15.15
CA SER A 184 10.71 -18.21 -15.25
C SER A 184 10.43 -19.67 -14.86
N ARG A 185 9.52 -19.91 -13.91
CA ARG A 185 9.17 -21.25 -13.43
C ARG A 185 8.18 -21.95 -14.35
N VAL A 186 7.17 -21.24 -14.82
CA VAL A 186 6.22 -21.79 -15.81
C VAL A 186 6.99 -22.19 -17.08
N LYS A 187 7.90 -21.33 -17.56
CA LYS A 187 8.79 -21.68 -18.69
C LYS A 187 9.64 -22.93 -18.40
N SER A 188 10.30 -22.99 -17.24
CA SER A 188 11.09 -24.18 -16.87
C SER A 188 10.25 -25.47 -16.84
N LYS A 189 9.00 -25.40 -16.38
CA LYS A 189 8.10 -26.55 -16.34
C LYS A 189 7.64 -26.94 -17.73
N THR A 190 7.08 -25.99 -18.49
CA THR A 190 6.52 -26.25 -19.82
C THR A 190 7.57 -26.75 -20.81
N TYR A 191 8.79 -26.21 -20.79
CA TYR A 191 9.86 -26.68 -21.68
C TYR A 191 10.54 -27.92 -21.13
N GLY A 192 10.76 -28.02 -19.81
CA GLY A 192 11.38 -29.19 -19.17
C GLY A 192 10.55 -30.47 -19.30
N GLU A 193 9.23 -30.40 -19.10
CA GLU A 193 8.33 -31.54 -19.30
C GLU A 193 8.23 -31.93 -20.78
N ARG A 194 8.29 -30.97 -21.71
CA ARG A 194 8.31 -31.25 -23.15
C ARG A 194 9.55 -32.03 -23.59
N PHE A 195 10.72 -31.80 -23.00
CA PHE A 195 11.91 -32.59 -23.32
C PHE A 195 11.80 -34.04 -22.83
N VAL A 196 11.13 -34.26 -21.70
CA VAL A 196 10.82 -35.60 -21.19
C VAL A 196 9.78 -36.31 -22.07
N GLU A 197 8.74 -35.59 -22.52
CA GLU A 197 7.73 -36.13 -23.46
C GLU A 197 8.30 -36.38 -24.85
N MET A 198 9.29 -35.59 -25.29
CA MET A 198 9.99 -35.79 -26.57
C MET A 198 11.08 -36.87 -26.51
N GLY A 199 11.25 -37.57 -25.38
CA GLY A 199 12.17 -38.70 -25.24
C GLY A 199 13.65 -38.33 -25.34
N ILE A 200 13.99 -37.03 -25.23
CA ILE A 200 15.39 -36.57 -25.23
C ILE A 200 15.86 -36.60 -23.77
N SER A 201 16.36 -37.74 -23.33
CA SER A 201 17.20 -37.84 -22.12
C SER A 201 18.64 -37.52 -22.49
N ASN A 202 19.31 -36.66 -21.71
CA ASN A 202 20.76 -36.49 -21.77
C ASN A 202 21.50 -37.81 -21.53
#